data_AF-A0AAW0ZFB2-F1
#
_entry.id   AF-A0AAW0ZFB2-F1
#
_cell.length_a   1.000
_cell.length_b   1.000
_cell.length_c   1.000
_cell.angle_alpha   90.00
_cell.angle_beta   90.00
_cell.angle_gamma   90.00
#
_symmetry.space_group_name_H-M   'P 1'
#
loop_
_entity.id
_entity.type
_entity.pdbx_description
1 polymer ?
#
loop_
_entity_poly.entity_id
_entity_poly.type
_entity_poly.pdbx_seq_one_letter_code
_entity_poly.pdbx_strand_id
1 'polypeptide(L)'
;MLKMFKLLLRICARKKQYVTHYNKHCLHTKTEEPEMLIVSVSHLKQLLKQQCSNVIEGYTCVITDCPICTNAKKKSKLYVNKTTGYFMCDKCKSAGSWDMLNKFLSKKPNENLKELDMLKTKCRLKDNFEKTWERMTSDCQSIKDLSVEEYEILLNNFSLPNVSQQDMSQLNCSYNKTKNVLYFPLVGLNNSIVGYKSLLTNPQREQTVPASDVSGCIEYKRPYSKTDNTAVVVGMIDDLLAVISKKCANLIICLPYNLKQLPQQLLPYMESFKKLILWFGNDETSWYTAKNFAKKFNEKRCYFIRPIDSQPRPKLAVEKNYNFNTILENAQPVWHKSIITFQELREEVLSDLQNNDKVQGIKWKRYPALNRILKGHRRGELTILTGPTGCGKTTFVSDYSLDLAMQDVNTLWGSFEIRNTRLARTMLQQMVGVPLDENLEKFNSYASAFEKLPIYFMTFHGQQSIKIVMDAVEHATYVHDIAHVIIDNVQFMMGTSSDSKNVDRFWKQDQIIEKFRNFATMYNCHVTMIIHPRKERTEELTTQSIFGSAKATQEADNVLIIQDMRLTSIRGKKYLQVAKNRYSGDLGIMTLEFDNLSLSYASRSKGKGKSEKTESLEEEKDE
;
A
#
# COMPACT_ATOMS: atom_id res chain seq x y z
N MET A 1 23.42 8.25 -67.02
CA MET A 1 23.51 9.45 -66.15
C MET A 1 22.15 10.00 -65.68
N LEU A 2 21.17 10.23 -66.57
CA LEU A 2 19.88 10.86 -66.21
C LEU A 2 19.00 10.06 -65.21
N LYS A 3 19.06 8.73 -65.23
CA LYS A 3 18.31 7.87 -64.28
C LYS A 3 18.86 7.92 -62.85
N MET A 4 20.18 8.04 -62.68
CA MET A 4 20.79 8.21 -61.36
C MET A 4 20.49 9.57 -60.73
N PHE A 5 20.42 10.63 -61.54
CA PHE A 5 20.07 11.96 -61.06
C PHE A 5 18.62 12.03 -60.55
N LYS A 6 17.68 11.33 -61.21
CA LYS A 6 16.29 11.20 -60.73
C LYS A 6 16.16 10.38 -59.44
N LEU A 7 17.04 9.39 -59.22
CA LEU A 7 17.06 8.61 -57.98
C LEU A 7 17.62 9.43 -56.81
N LEU A 8 18.70 10.18 -57.03
CA LEU A 8 19.29 11.09 -56.04
C LEU A 8 18.35 12.24 -55.66
N LEU A 9 17.61 12.81 -56.61
CA LEU A 9 16.56 13.81 -56.34
C LEU A 9 15.39 13.22 -55.54
N ARG A 10 14.99 11.98 -55.79
CA ARG A 10 13.95 11.29 -54.99
C ARG A 10 14.42 10.95 -53.58
N ILE A 11 15.70 10.61 -53.39
CA ILE A 11 16.29 10.34 -52.06
C ILE A 11 16.47 11.64 -51.27
N CYS A 12 16.88 12.74 -51.91
CA CYS A 12 16.95 14.06 -51.27
C CYS A 12 15.55 14.62 -50.94
N ALA A 13 14.54 14.42 -51.80
CA ALA A 13 13.16 14.80 -51.53
C ALA A 13 12.55 13.98 -50.36
N ARG A 14 12.84 12.67 -50.29
CA ARG A 14 12.43 11.82 -49.16
C ARG A 14 13.15 12.19 -47.86
N LYS A 15 14.45 12.52 -47.88
CA LYS A 15 15.15 13.00 -46.67
C LYS A 15 14.66 14.38 -46.21
N LYS A 16 14.33 15.30 -47.13
CA LYS A 16 13.71 16.59 -46.76
C LYS A 16 12.31 16.41 -46.18
N GLN A 17 11.50 15.46 -46.67
CA GLN A 17 10.21 15.10 -46.07
C GLN A 17 10.36 14.47 -44.68
N TYR A 18 11.35 13.60 -44.45
CA TYR A 18 11.57 13.02 -43.12
C TYR A 18 12.11 14.02 -42.08
N VAL A 19 12.92 15.01 -42.50
CA VAL A 19 13.42 16.06 -41.59
C VAL A 19 12.40 17.20 -41.38
N THR A 20 11.48 17.44 -42.33
CA THR A 20 10.36 18.38 -42.11
C THR A 20 9.16 17.74 -41.41
N HIS A 21 8.99 16.41 -41.41
CA HIS A 21 7.95 15.75 -40.62
C HIS A 21 8.28 15.67 -39.12
N TYR A 22 9.56 15.66 -38.76
CA TYR A 22 9.99 15.70 -37.35
C TYR A 22 9.93 17.11 -36.73
N ASN A 23 9.92 18.17 -37.55
CA ASN A 23 9.91 19.57 -37.09
C ASN A 23 8.56 20.30 -37.26
N LYS A 24 7.47 19.60 -37.60
CA LYS A 24 6.13 20.21 -37.77
C LYS A 24 5.04 19.73 -36.81
N HIS A 25 5.34 18.86 -35.85
CA HIS A 25 4.41 18.50 -34.76
C HIS A 25 4.81 19.07 -33.38
N CYS A 26 5.89 19.84 -33.29
CA CYS A 26 6.18 20.71 -32.14
C CYS A 26 5.71 22.15 -32.42
N LEU A 27 4.43 22.33 -32.71
CA LEU A 27 3.76 23.59 -32.41
C LEU A 27 3.19 23.41 -31.01
N HIS A 28 4.02 23.74 -30.01
CA HIS A 28 3.54 24.16 -28.70
C HIS A 28 2.58 25.35 -28.92
N THR A 29 1.30 25.08 -29.12
CA THR A 29 0.31 25.91 -28.45
C THR A 29 0.59 25.72 -26.97
N LYS A 30 1.03 26.78 -26.30
CA LYS A 30 1.15 26.88 -24.85
C LYS A 30 -0.22 26.63 -24.21
N THR A 31 -0.64 25.37 -24.13
CA THR A 31 -1.52 24.89 -23.07
C THR A 31 -0.59 24.59 -21.92
N GLU A 32 -0.69 25.40 -20.87
CA GLU A 32 -0.01 25.23 -19.59
C GLU A 32 0.02 23.72 -19.25
N GLU A 33 1.21 23.14 -19.19
CA GLU A 33 1.38 21.82 -18.59
C GLU A 33 0.77 21.89 -17.20
N PRO A 34 -0.07 20.92 -16.77
CA PRO A 34 -0.64 20.97 -15.44
C PRO A 34 0.49 20.93 -14.43
N GLU A 35 0.74 22.06 -13.77
CA GLU A 35 1.71 22.20 -12.69
C GLU A 35 1.48 21.04 -11.71
N MET A 36 2.46 20.14 -11.61
CA MET A 36 2.39 19.07 -10.64
C MET A 36 2.36 19.69 -9.24
N LEU A 37 1.52 19.15 -8.36
CA LEU A 37 1.47 19.57 -6.96
C LEU A 37 2.88 19.47 -6.36
N ILE A 38 3.45 20.62 -5.98
CA ILE A 38 4.71 20.70 -5.22
C ILE A 38 4.51 20.17 -3.79
N VAL A 39 3.24 20.01 -3.36
CA VAL A 39 2.83 19.69 -1.99
C VAL A 39 2.35 18.24 -1.90
N SER A 40 2.79 17.51 -0.88
CA SER A 40 2.36 16.13 -0.63
C SER A 40 0.87 16.03 -0.30
N VAL A 41 0.26 14.87 -0.61
CA VAL A 41 -1.16 14.60 -0.32
C VAL A 41 -1.45 14.70 1.18
N SER A 42 -0.50 14.29 2.04
CA SER A 42 -0.60 14.40 3.50
C SER A 42 -0.62 15.85 3.98
N HIS A 43 0.24 16.71 3.42
CA HIS A 43 0.27 18.13 3.75
C HIS A 43 -0.99 18.85 3.24
N LEU A 44 -1.45 18.53 2.03
CA LEU A 44 -2.72 19.03 1.49
C LEU A 44 -3.91 18.64 2.40
N LYS A 45 -3.93 17.41 2.91
CA LYS A 45 -4.94 16.95 3.89
C LYS A 45 -4.87 17.73 5.20
N GLN A 46 -3.67 17.95 5.73
CA GLN A 46 -3.49 18.67 6.99
C GLN A 46 -3.96 20.13 6.87
N LEU A 47 -3.62 20.81 5.78
CA LEU A 47 -4.06 22.18 5.50
C LEU A 47 -5.59 22.26 5.36
N LEU A 48 -6.20 21.33 4.61
CA LEU A 48 -7.66 21.31 4.46
C LEU A 48 -8.38 20.97 5.77
N LYS A 49 -7.84 20.07 6.60
CA LYS A 49 -8.43 19.77 7.93
C LYS A 49 -8.33 20.93 8.92
N GLN A 50 -7.31 21.79 8.80
CA GLN A 50 -7.17 22.97 9.64
C GLN A 50 -8.18 24.07 9.30
N GLN A 51 -8.59 24.17 8.03
CA GLN A 51 -9.39 25.30 7.52
C GLN A 51 -10.84 24.93 7.15
N CYS A 52 -11.17 23.65 6.94
CA CYS A 52 -12.50 23.18 6.52
C CYS A 52 -13.09 22.17 7.52
N SER A 53 -14.40 22.27 7.75
CA SER A 53 -15.11 21.49 8.79
C SER A 53 -15.38 20.02 8.42
N ASN A 54 -15.49 19.69 7.13
CA ASN A 54 -15.72 18.31 6.65
C ASN A 54 -14.75 17.98 5.52
N VAL A 55 -13.83 17.05 5.75
CA VAL A 55 -12.88 16.54 4.74
C VAL A 55 -13.12 15.05 4.54
N ILE A 56 -13.63 14.68 3.37
CA ILE A 56 -13.87 13.30 2.97
C ILE A 56 -12.84 12.91 1.93
N GLU A 57 -12.22 11.74 2.10
CA GLU A 57 -11.29 11.20 1.13
C GLU A 57 -12.04 10.40 0.05
N GLY A 58 -12.04 10.92 -1.20
CA GLY A 58 -12.51 10.20 -2.38
C GLY A 58 -11.40 9.34 -3.01
N TYR A 59 -11.69 8.75 -4.17
CA TYR A 59 -10.74 7.90 -4.89
C TYR A 59 -9.62 8.73 -5.54
N THR A 60 -9.99 9.75 -6.32
CA THR A 60 -9.12 10.63 -7.10
C THR A 60 -9.03 12.04 -6.51
N CYS A 61 -10.08 12.47 -5.80
CA CYS A 61 -10.21 13.81 -5.23
C CYS A 61 -10.37 13.77 -3.71
N VAL A 62 -9.91 14.82 -3.02
CA VAL A 62 -10.31 15.16 -1.66
C VAL A 62 -11.57 16.02 -1.74
N ILE A 63 -12.61 15.64 -1.01
CA ILE A 63 -13.91 16.32 -1.04
C ILE A 63 -14.04 17.14 0.24
N THR A 64 -14.29 18.45 0.10
CA THR A 64 -14.42 19.39 1.22
C THR A 64 -15.62 20.33 1.02
N ASP A 65 -15.97 21.08 2.06
CA ASP A 65 -16.93 22.17 1.93
C ASP A 65 -16.28 23.35 1.18
N CYS A 66 -16.97 23.89 0.16
CA CYS A 66 -16.41 24.97 -0.67
C CYS A 66 -16.34 26.32 0.08
N PRO A 67 -15.14 26.91 0.25
CA PRO A 67 -14.98 28.21 0.92
C PRO A 67 -15.42 29.40 0.04
N ILE A 68 -15.58 29.18 -1.27
CA ILE A 68 -15.92 30.22 -2.25
C ILE A 68 -17.44 30.49 -2.26
N CYS A 69 -18.25 29.50 -1.88
CA CYS A 69 -19.71 29.59 -1.84
C CYS A 69 -20.17 30.36 -0.59
N THR A 70 -20.28 31.68 -0.66
CA THR A 70 -20.69 32.50 0.50
C THR A 70 -22.17 32.45 0.84
N ASN A 71 -23.03 31.77 0.06
CA ASN A 71 -24.49 31.99 0.16
C ASN A 71 -25.39 30.78 -0.17
N ALA A 72 -25.24 29.63 0.49
CA ALA A 72 -26.20 28.54 0.31
C ALA A 72 -26.52 27.80 1.61
N LYS A 73 -27.81 27.81 1.99
CA LYS A 73 -28.43 27.01 3.08
C LYS A 73 -28.23 25.48 2.95
N LYS A 74 -27.52 24.99 1.94
CA LYS A 74 -27.12 23.58 1.73
C LYS A 74 -25.59 23.52 1.52
N LYS A 75 -24.90 22.61 2.21
CA LYS A 75 -23.46 22.30 2.04
C LYS A 75 -23.11 22.11 0.55
N SER A 76 -22.03 22.73 0.08
CA SER A 76 -21.53 22.63 -1.32
C SER A 76 -20.20 21.90 -1.35
N LYS A 77 -20.04 20.95 -2.27
CA LYS A 77 -18.85 20.10 -2.33
C LYS A 77 -17.81 20.70 -3.27
N LEU A 78 -16.60 20.84 -2.75
CA LEU A 78 -15.39 21.16 -3.48
C LEU A 78 -14.56 19.88 -3.65
N TYR A 79 -14.15 19.61 -4.87
CA TYR A 79 -13.33 18.46 -5.22
C TYR A 79 -11.94 18.95 -5.58
N VAL A 80 -10.91 18.46 -4.88
CA VAL A 80 -9.51 18.81 -5.12
C VAL A 80 -8.76 17.56 -5.58
N ASN A 81 -8.16 17.58 -6.77
CA ASN A 81 -7.41 16.45 -7.32
C ASN A 81 -6.17 16.14 -6.45
N LYS A 82 -5.98 14.87 -6.07
CA LYS A 82 -4.85 14.46 -5.20
C LYS A 82 -3.48 14.60 -5.88
N THR A 83 -3.41 14.52 -7.21
CA THR A 83 -2.16 14.50 -7.98
C THR A 83 -1.78 15.88 -8.53
N THR A 84 -2.76 16.64 -9.02
CA THR A 84 -2.51 17.96 -9.64
C THR A 84 -2.92 19.14 -8.77
N GLY A 85 -3.73 18.91 -7.73
CA GLY A 85 -4.24 19.98 -6.85
C GLY A 85 -5.29 20.86 -7.50
N TYR A 86 -5.68 20.54 -8.75
CA TYR A 86 -6.77 21.21 -9.45
C TYR A 86 -8.08 21.04 -8.68
N PHE A 87 -8.77 22.15 -8.42
CA PHE A 87 -10.03 22.13 -7.69
C PHE A 87 -11.22 22.43 -8.60
N MET A 88 -12.39 21.88 -8.26
CA MET A 88 -13.66 22.19 -8.91
C MET A 88 -14.82 22.10 -7.91
N CYS A 89 -15.69 23.11 -7.90
CA CYS A 89 -16.89 23.11 -7.05
C CYS A 89 -18.16 22.76 -7.82
N ASP A 90 -19.02 21.95 -7.20
CA ASP A 90 -20.31 21.49 -7.73
C ASP A 90 -21.34 22.61 -7.96
N LYS A 91 -21.37 23.65 -7.11
CA LYS A 91 -22.40 24.71 -7.16
C LYS A 91 -21.92 26.00 -7.79
N CYS A 92 -20.81 26.56 -7.33
CA CYS A 92 -20.33 27.85 -7.86
C CYS A 92 -19.60 27.73 -9.20
N LYS A 93 -19.47 26.50 -9.74
CA LYS A 93 -18.75 26.16 -10.99
C LYS A 93 -17.35 26.80 -11.05
N SER A 94 -16.75 27.03 -9.88
CA SER A 94 -15.42 27.62 -9.77
C SER A 94 -14.39 26.52 -9.85
N ALA A 95 -13.36 26.72 -10.68
CA ALA A 95 -12.27 25.78 -10.87
C ALA A 95 -10.92 26.50 -11.05
N GLY A 96 -9.83 25.84 -10.71
CA GLY A 96 -8.49 26.44 -10.78
C GLY A 96 -7.39 25.58 -10.15
N SER A 97 -6.17 26.11 -10.09
CA SER A 97 -5.01 25.45 -9.49
C SER A 97 -5.01 25.56 -7.95
N TRP A 98 -4.18 24.73 -7.29
CA TRP A 98 -4.06 24.72 -5.84
C TRP A 98 -3.65 26.08 -5.26
N ASP A 99 -2.72 26.79 -5.91
CA ASP A 99 -2.24 28.10 -5.43
C ASP A 99 -3.36 29.13 -5.34
N MET A 100 -4.31 29.06 -6.27
CA MET A 100 -5.47 29.92 -6.27
C MET A 100 -6.40 29.58 -5.09
N LEU A 101 -6.61 28.30 -4.80
CA LEU A 101 -7.38 27.85 -3.64
C LEU A 101 -6.68 28.20 -2.32
N ASN A 102 -5.36 28.03 -2.24
CA ASN A 102 -4.58 28.32 -1.04
C ASN A 102 -4.67 29.81 -0.65
N LYS A 103 -4.71 30.71 -1.66
CA LYS A 103 -4.97 32.15 -1.43
C LYS A 103 -6.35 32.42 -0.84
N PHE A 104 -7.37 31.63 -1.18
CA PHE A 104 -8.70 31.72 -0.56
C PHE A 104 -8.73 31.14 0.86
N LEU A 105 -7.96 30.10 1.14
CA LEU A 105 -7.89 29.45 2.46
C LEU A 105 -7.03 30.22 3.48
N SER A 106 -6.01 30.95 3.02
CA SER A 106 -5.03 31.63 3.89
C SER A 106 -5.48 33.02 4.38
N LYS A 107 -6.48 33.66 3.76
CA LYS A 107 -6.86 35.04 4.08
C LYS A 107 -7.96 35.11 5.15
N LYS A 108 -7.71 35.90 6.21
CA LYS A 108 -8.72 36.28 7.23
C LYS A 108 -9.85 37.12 6.61
N PRO A 109 -11.08 37.06 7.15
CA PRO A 109 -12.30 37.58 6.50
C PRO A 109 -12.38 39.11 6.26
N ASN A 110 -11.38 39.91 6.69
CA ASN A 110 -11.48 41.38 6.70
C ASN A 110 -10.52 42.14 5.76
N GLU A 111 -9.76 41.48 4.88
CA GLU A 111 -8.87 42.21 3.95
C GLU A 111 -9.21 41.95 2.46
N ASN A 112 -9.64 43.03 1.80
CA ASN A 112 -9.82 43.21 0.36
C ASN A 112 -10.86 42.32 -0.36
N LEU A 113 -12.15 42.63 -0.13
CA LEU A 113 -13.31 42.15 -0.89
C LEU A 113 -13.16 42.29 -2.42
N LYS A 114 -12.50 43.35 -2.92
CA LYS A 114 -12.30 43.60 -4.36
C LYS A 114 -11.36 42.59 -5.03
N GLU A 115 -10.32 42.15 -4.33
CA GLU A 115 -9.34 41.19 -4.85
C GLU A 115 -9.91 39.76 -4.82
N LEU A 116 -10.69 39.43 -3.78
CA LEU A 116 -11.49 38.21 -3.70
C LEU A 116 -12.56 38.13 -4.79
N ASP A 117 -13.24 39.23 -5.13
CA ASP A 117 -14.23 39.25 -6.22
C ASP A 117 -13.58 39.16 -7.61
N MET A 118 -12.41 39.78 -7.80
CA MET A 118 -11.59 39.57 -9.01
C MET A 118 -11.13 38.11 -9.15
N LEU A 119 -10.66 37.47 -8.07
CA LEU A 119 -10.29 36.06 -8.08
C LEU A 119 -11.50 35.15 -8.30
N LYS A 120 -12.65 35.43 -7.68
CA LYS A 120 -13.91 34.71 -7.94
C LYS A 120 -14.34 34.81 -9.41
N THR A 121 -14.13 35.95 -10.05
CA THR A 121 -14.45 36.15 -11.47
C THR A 121 -13.48 35.39 -12.37
N LYS A 122 -12.20 35.28 -11.98
CA LYS A 122 -11.20 34.46 -12.68
C LYS A 122 -11.42 32.95 -12.51
N CYS A 123 -11.90 32.49 -11.36
CA CYS A 123 -12.16 31.07 -11.09
C CYS A 123 -13.44 30.53 -11.75
N ARG A 124 -14.41 31.39 -12.12
CA ARG A 124 -15.68 30.94 -12.70
C ARG A 124 -15.47 30.48 -14.14
N LEU A 125 -15.88 29.24 -14.44
CA LEU A 125 -15.98 28.76 -15.82
C LEU A 125 -16.95 29.67 -16.60
N LYS A 126 -16.48 30.26 -17.70
CA LYS A 126 -17.17 31.37 -18.39
C LYS A 126 -18.42 30.98 -19.18
N ASP A 127 -18.60 29.71 -19.54
CA ASP A 127 -19.64 29.33 -20.51
C ASP A 127 -20.80 28.56 -19.87
N ASN A 128 -21.99 29.17 -19.85
CA ASN A 128 -23.22 28.44 -19.53
C ASN A 128 -23.70 27.70 -20.80
N PHE A 129 -23.13 26.52 -21.03
CA PHE A 129 -23.38 25.67 -22.21
C PHE A 129 -24.85 25.30 -22.42
N GLU A 130 -25.69 25.37 -21.39
CA GLU A 130 -27.15 25.14 -21.47
C GLU A 130 -27.82 26.03 -22.54
N LYS A 131 -27.48 27.33 -22.60
CA LYS A 131 -28.04 28.23 -23.63
C LYS A 131 -27.54 27.90 -25.03
N THR A 132 -26.30 27.42 -25.15
CA THR A 132 -25.73 26.99 -26.43
C THR A 132 -26.40 25.70 -26.90
N TRP A 133 -26.67 24.78 -25.97
CA TRP A 133 -27.40 23.54 -26.24
C TRP A 133 -28.82 23.84 -26.73
N GLU A 134 -29.58 24.68 -26.02
CA GLU A 134 -30.94 25.09 -26.39
C GLU A 134 -31.01 25.66 -27.82
N ARG A 135 -30.08 26.55 -28.17
CA ARG A 135 -29.97 27.12 -29.53
C ARG A 135 -29.63 26.10 -30.61
N MET A 136 -28.87 25.06 -30.27
CA MET A 136 -28.52 24.00 -31.24
C MET A 136 -29.66 23.00 -31.41
N THR A 137 -30.41 22.73 -30.33
CA THR A 137 -31.52 21.79 -30.34
C THR A 137 -32.82 22.38 -30.88
N SER A 138 -32.94 23.71 -31.04
CA SER A 138 -34.17 24.35 -31.55
C SER A 138 -34.60 23.82 -32.93
N ASP A 139 -33.62 23.48 -33.77
CA ASP A 139 -33.84 23.00 -35.13
C ASP A 139 -33.77 21.46 -35.22
N CYS A 140 -33.68 20.78 -34.06
CA CYS A 140 -33.56 19.33 -33.97
C CYS A 140 -34.90 18.69 -33.57
N GLN A 141 -35.17 17.52 -34.10
CA GLN A 141 -36.29 16.70 -33.67
C GLN A 141 -35.86 15.81 -32.49
N SER A 142 -36.76 15.67 -31.53
CA SER A 142 -36.61 14.72 -30.42
C SER A 142 -36.84 13.30 -30.92
N ILE A 143 -36.05 12.34 -30.44
CA ILE A 143 -36.18 10.94 -30.83
C ILE A 143 -37.52 10.34 -30.39
N LYS A 144 -38.15 10.87 -29.34
CA LYS A 144 -39.47 10.41 -28.88
C LYS A 144 -40.59 10.67 -29.89
N ASP A 145 -40.40 11.65 -30.76
CA ASP A 145 -41.44 12.15 -31.65
C ASP A 145 -41.31 11.57 -33.08
N LEU A 146 -40.29 10.75 -33.33
CA LEU A 146 -40.09 10.05 -34.61
C LEU A 146 -41.03 8.84 -34.74
N SER A 147 -41.54 8.60 -35.96
CA SER A 147 -42.27 7.35 -36.24
C SER A 147 -41.33 6.14 -36.18
N VAL A 148 -41.89 4.95 -36.02
CA VAL A 148 -41.10 3.69 -35.97
C VAL A 148 -40.29 3.50 -37.26
N GLU A 149 -40.88 3.81 -38.42
CA GLU A 149 -40.20 3.72 -39.72
C GLU A 149 -39.07 4.75 -39.84
N GLU A 150 -39.30 5.99 -39.42
CA GLU A 150 -38.27 7.04 -39.43
C GLU A 150 -37.09 6.69 -38.50
N TYR A 151 -37.37 6.04 -37.37
CA TYR A 151 -36.36 5.58 -36.43
C TYR A 151 -35.52 4.43 -36.99
N GLU A 152 -36.13 3.47 -37.69
CA GLU A 152 -35.39 2.40 -38.37
C GLU A 152 -34.49 2.95 -39.50
N ILE A 153 -34.99 3.90 -40.29
CA ILE A 153 -34.20 4.61 -41.30
C ILE A 153 -33.00 5.31 -40.65
N LEU A 154 -33.20 5.96 -39.50
CA LEU A 154 -32.13 6.60 -38.75
C LEU A 154 -31.06 5.58 -38.30
N LEU A 155 -31.45 4.46 -37.70
CA LEU A 155 -30.50 3.42 -37.29
C LEU A 155 -29.68 2.90 -38.47
N ASN A 156 -30.34 2.67 -39.61
CA ASN A 156 -29.69 2.20 -40.84
C ASN A 156 -28.72 3.25 -41.41
N ASN A 157 -29.11 4.52 -41.45
CA ASN A 157 -28.29 5.62 -41.97
C ASN A 157 -26.97 5.78 -41.22
N PHE A 158 -26.96 5.59 -39.90
CA PHE A 158 -25.76 5.69 -39.06
C PHE A 158 -25.05 4.34 -38.83
N SER A 159 -25.59 3.24 -39.38
CA SER A 159 -25.13 1.86 -39.15
C SER A 159 -24.99 1.55 -37.66
N LEU A 160 -26.04 1.86 -36.89
CA LEU A 160 -26.12 1.68 -35.45
C LEU A 160 -26.65 0.28 -35.09
N PRO A 161 -26.26 -0.28 -33.93
CA PRO A 161 -26.86 -1.52 -33.44
C PRO A 161 -28.35 -1.32 -33.14
N ASN A 162 -29.12 -2.40 -33.16
CA ASN A 162 -30.56 -2.35 -32.90
C ASN A 162 -30.83 -2.00 -31.42
N VAL A 163 -31.08 -0.72 -31.16
CA VAL A 163 -31.35 -0.15 -29.83
C VAL A 163 -32.80 0.32 -29.79
N SER A 164 -33.50 0.03 -28.70
CA SER A 164 -34.90 0.45 -28.56
C SER A 164 -35.01 1.99 -28.52
N GLN A 165 -36.08 2.53 -29.11
CA GLN A 165 -36.34 3.97 -29.09
C GLN A 165 -36.45 4.54 -27.66
N GLN A 166 -36.94 3.73 -26.71
CA GLN A 166 -36.99 4.08 -25.30
C GLN A 166 -35.59 4.28 -24.70
N ASP A 167 -34.69 3.31 -24.91
CA ASP A 167 -33.31 3.37 -24.39
C ASP A 167 -32.53 4.52 -25.07
N MET A 168 -32.75 4.75 -26.37
CA MET A 168 -32.14 5.86 -27.10
C MET A 168 -32.64 7.22 -26.58
N SER A 169 -33.94 7.35 -26.28
CA SER A 169 -34.51 8.59 -25.74
C SER A 169 -33.97 8.96 -24.36
N GLN A 170 -33.51 7.98 -23.56
CA GLN A 170 -32.91 8.22 -22.24
C GLN A 170 -31.55 8.90 -22.32
N LEU A 171 -30.86 8.77 -23.45
CA LEU A 171 -29.60 9.47 -23.70
C LEU A 171 -29.81 10.98 -23.97
N ASN A 172 -31.07 11.44 -24.01
CA ASN A 172 -31.46 12.82 -24.32
C ASN A 172 -30.83 13.34 -25.62
N CYS A 173 -30.66 12.45 -26.61
CA CYS A 173 -30.08 12.82 -27.89
C CYS A 173 -31.09 13.48 -28.82
N SER A 174 -30.60 14.40 -29.63
CA SER A 174 -31.39 15.19 -30.59
C SER A 174 -30.93 14.91 -32.01
N TYR A 175 -31.88 14.73 -32.93
CA TYR A 175 -31.59 14.40 -34.33
C TYR A 175 -31.87 15.61 -35.23
N ASN A 176 -30.89 16.01 -36.01
CA ASN A 176 -31.06 17.04 -37.02
C ASN A 176 -31.19 16.40 -38.41
N LYS A 177 -32.40 16.37 -38.96
CA LYS A 177 -32.71 15.82 -40.29
C LYS A 177 -31.95 16.54 -41.41
N THR A 178 -31.82 17.88 -41.34
CA THR A 178 -31.20 18.69 -42.41
C THR A 178 -29.71 18.45 -42.56
N LYS A 179 -29.01 18.28 -41.43
CA LYS A 179 -27.56 18.05 -41.38
C LYS A 179 -27.18 16.58 -41.31
N ASN A 180 -28.15 15.70 -41.08
CA ASN A 180 -27.95 14.28 -40.81
C ASN A 180 -26.92 14.04 -39.68
N VAL A 181 -27.15 14.68 -38.52
CA VAL A 181 -26.27 14.59 -37.34
C VAL A 181 -27.09 14.25 -36.10
N LEU A 182 -26.55 13.36 -35.27
CA LEU A 182 -27.07 13.03 -33.94
C LEU A 182 -26.23 13.72 -32.86
N TYR A 183 -26.88 14.47 -31.98
CA TYR A 183 -26.22 15.15 -30.87
C TYR A 183 -26.52 14.47 -29.55
N PHE A 184 -25.48 14.21 -28.75
CA PHE A 184 -25.57 13.63 -27.41
C PHE A 184 -25.06 14.64 -26.37
N PRO A 185 -25.84 15.00 -25.35
CA PRO A 185 -25.39 15.92 -24.32
C PRO A 185 -24.34 15.28 -23.41
N LEU A 186 -23.35 16.07 -22.99
CA LEU A 186 -22.38 15.70 -21.97
C LEU A 186 -22.84 16.20 -20.61
N VAL A 187 -23.12 15.27 -19.71
CA VAL A 187 -23.66 15.53 -18.39
C VAL A 187 -22.52 15.62 -17.40
N GLY A 188 -22.42 16.77 -16.72
CA GLY A 188 -21.43 17.03 -15.67
C GLY A 188 -22.03 16.88 -14.26
N LEU A 189 -21.35 17.45 -13.27
CA LEU A 189 -21.83 17.51 -11.88
C LEU A 189 -23.23 18.18 -11.81
N ASN A 190 -24.07 17.68 -10.90
CA ASN A 190 -25.45 18.16 -10.69
C ASN A 190 -26.35 18.11 -11.94
N ASN A 191 -26.10 17.16 -12.85
CA ASN A 191 -26.82 17.00 -14.12
C ASN A 191 -26.78 18.24 -15.03
N SER A 192 -25.77 19.09 -14.89
CA SER A 192 -25.59 20.25 -15.78
C SER A 192 -25.03 19.82 -17.13
N ILE A 193 -25.51 20.44 -18.22
CA ILE A 193 -25.00 20.19 -19.57
C ILE A 193 -23.75 21.05 -19.77
N VAL A 194 -22.62 20.40 -19.99
CA VAL A 194 -21.29 21.06 -20.10
C VAL A 194 -20.69 20.97 -21.49
N GLY A 195 -21.39 20.33 -22.42
CA GLY A 195 -20.97 20.15 -23.81
C GLY A 195 -21.86 19.15 -24.53
N TYR A 196 -21.48 18.79 -25.75
CA TYR A 196 -22.14 17.76 -26.52
C TYR A 196 -21.15 17.00 -27.42
N LYS A 197 -21.56 15.79 -27.80
CA LYS A 197 -20.85 14.93 -28.75
C LYS A 197 -21.76 14.69 -29.95
N SER A 198 -21.26 14.98 -31.15
CA SER A 198 -21.99 14.78 -32.40
C SER A 198 -21.50 13.54 -33.13
N LEU A 199 -22.44 12.71 -33.58
CA LEU A 199 -22.21 11.57 -34.45
C LEU A 199 -22.58 11.93 -35.89
N LEU A 200 -21.61 11.83 -36.80
CA LEU A 200 -21.73 12.15 -38.23
C LEU A 200 -21.57 10.88 -39.08
N THR A 201 -22.11 10.90 -40.30
CA THR A 201 -21.99 9.83 -41.31
C THR A 201 -20.66 9.87 -42.09
N ASN A 202 -19.88 10.95 -41.96
CA ASN A 202 -18.61 11.22 -42.66
C ASN A 202 -17.38 10.57 -41.97
N PRO A 203 -16.17 10.54 -42.60
CA PRO A 203 -14.98 9.84 -42.08
C PRO A 203 -14.50 10.29 -40.68
N GLN A 204 -14.84 11.51 -40.25
CA GLN A 204 -14.76 11.90 -38.83
C GLN A 204 -16.09 11.61 -38.15
N ARG A 205 -16.29 10.35 -37.77
CA ARG A 205 -17.57 9.82 -37.25
C ARG A 205 -18.03 10.51 -35.96
N GLU A 206 -17.10 10.97 -35.11
CA GLU A 206 -17.44 11.61 -33.83
C GLU A 206 -16.64 12.90 -33.61
N GLN A 207 -17.34 13.95 -33.15
CA GLN A 207 -16.74 15.22 -32.71
C GLN A 207 -17.33 15.65 -31.37
N THR A 208 -16.51 16.31 -30.54
CA THR A 208 -16.90 16.73 -29.19
C THR A 208 -16.67 18.23 -29.05
N VAL A 209 -17.66 18.91 -28.47
CA VAL A 209 -17.63 20.35 -28.18
C VAL A 209 -17.92 20.55 -26.69
N PRO A 210 -17.07 21.30 -25.95
CA PRO A 210 -15.83 21.96 -26.39
C PRO A 210 -14.68 20.99 -26.71
N ALA A 211 -13.64 21.49 -27.37
CA ALA A 211 -12.54 20.67 -27.89
C ALA A 211 -11.56 20.16 -26.82
N SER A 212 -11.57 20.73 -25.61
CA SER A 212 -10.73 20.32 -24.47
C SER A 212 -11.42 20.65 -23.13
N ASP A 213 -10.93 20.06 -22.03
CA ASP A 213 -11.28 20.40 -20.64
C ASP A 213 -12.76 20.24 -20.22
N VAL A 214 -13.45 19.25 -20.80
CA VAL A 214 -14.84 18.96 -20.44
C VAL A 214 -14.91 18.20 -19.11
N SER A 215 -15.83 18.63 -18.24
CA SER A 215 -16.08 18.04 -16.91
C SER A 215 -17.19 16.98 -16.90
N GLY A 216 -17.76 16.63 -18.05
CA GLY A 216 -18.90 15.72 -18.19
C GLY A 216 -18.67 14.59 -19.20
N CYS A 217 -19.58 13.63 -19.17
CA CYS A 217 -19.58 12.46 -20.04
C CYS A 217 -21.01 12.09 -20.45
N ILE A 218 -21.16 11.19 -21.42
CA ILE A 218 -22.48 10.62 -21.74
C ILE A 218 -22.73 9.49 -20.74
N GLU A 219 -23.86 9.55 -20.04
CA GLU A 219 -24.25 8.55 -19.05
C GLU A 219 -25.55 7.86 -19.50
N TYR A 220 -25.57 6.53 -19.42
CA TYR A 220 -26.77 5.73 -19.59
C TYR A 220 -27.07 4.96 -18.30
N LYS A 221 -28.30 5.11 -17.79
CA LYS A 221 -28.80 4.42 -16.60
C LYS A 221 -30.01 3.58 -16.97
N ARG A 222 -29.93 2.27 -16.76
CA ARG A 222 -31.08 1.38 -16.96
C ARG A 222 -32.21 1.71 -15.97
N PRO A 223 -33.46 1.86 -16.44
CA PRO A 223 -34.60 2.05 -15.55
C PRO A 223 -34.87 0.80 -14.69
N TYR A 224 -35.29 1.02 -13.44
CA TYR A 224 -35.70 -0.01 -12.47
C TYR A 224 -34.61 -1.00 -11.96
N SER A 225 -33.32 -0.70 -12.15
CA SER A 225 -32.23 -1.54 -11.62
C SER A 225 -31.58 -0.94 -10.37
N LYS A 226 -31.24 -1.78 -9.38
CA LYS A 226 -30.42 -1.36 -8.23
C LYS A 226 -29.01 -1.06 -8.74
N THR A 227 -28.54 0.16 -8.53
CA THR A 227 -27.21 0.58 -8.97
C THR A 227 -26.17 0.17 -7.93
N ASP A 228 -25.33 -0.82 -8.26
CA ASP A 228 -24.18 -1.23 -7.42
C ASP A 228 -22.98 -0.26 -7.51
N ASN A 229 -23.21 0.96 -8.01
CA ASN A 229 -22.17 1.95 -8.36
C ASN A 229 -21.03 1.37 -9.22
N THR A 230 -21.32 0.34 -10.01
CA THR A 230 -20.41 -0.25 -10.99
C THR A 230 -20.74 0.33 -12.36
N ALA A 231 -19.76 0.95 -13.02
CA ALA A 231 -19.92 1.54 -14.34
C ALA A 231 -19.03 0.83 -15.37
N VAL A 232 -19.59 0.56 -16.56
CA VAL A 232 -18.82 0.15 -17.74
C VAL A 232 -18.41 1.41 -18.51
N VAL A 233 -17.12 1.63 -18.69
CA VAL A 233 -16.58 2.81 -19.36
C VAL A 233 -16.16 2.42 -20.78
N VAL A 234 -16.68 3.16 -21.76
CA VAL A 234 -16.40 2.97 -23.19
C VAL A 234 -15.88 4.26 -23.82
N GLY A 235 -15.15 4.13 -24.93
CA GLY A 235 -14.57 5.28 -25.63
C GLY A 235 -15.53 5.93 -26.65
N MET A 236 -16.27 5.13 -27.41
CA MET A 236 -17.04 5.60 -28.57
C MET A 236 -18.56 5.48 -28.34
N ILE A 237 -19.37 6.24 -29.07
CA ILE A 237 -20.83 6.18 -29.04
C ILE A 237 -21.31 4.84 -29.62
N ASP A 238 -20.67 4.35 -30.68
CA ASP A 238 -20.99 3.03 -31.24
C ASP A 238 -20.88 1.91 -30.18
N ASP A 239 -19.82 1.98 -29.36
CA ASP A 239 -19.57 0.98 -28.32
C ASP A 239 -20.56 1.13 -27.16
N LEU A 240 -20.95 2.36 -26.81
CA LEU A 240 -22.03 2.65 -25.86
C LEU A 240 -23.34 1.99 -26.30
N LEU A 241 -23.77 2.26 -27.53
CA LEU A 241 -25.01 1.72 -28.09
C LEU A 241 -24.98 0.19 -28.22
N ALA A 242 -23.81 -0.38 -28.53
CA ALA A 242 -23.62 -1.83 -28.55
C ALA A 242 -23.86 -2.46 -27.18
N VAL A 243 -23.30 -1.90 -26.10
CA VAL A 243 -23.53 -2.39 -24.73
C VAL A 243 -25.00 -2.22 -24.32
N ILE A 244 -25.65 -1.12 -24.70
CA ILE A 244 -27.09 -0.85 -24.43
C ILE A 244 -27.96 -1.92 -25.10
N SER A 245 -27.74 -2.22 -26.39
CA SER A 245 -28.54 -3.19 -27.16
C SER A 245 -28.57 -4.58 -26.53
N LYS A 246 -27.44 -5.05 -26.00
CA LYS A 246 -27.32 -6.38 -25.36
C LYS A 246 -27.81 -6.43 -23.93
N LYS A 247 -28.20 -5.28 -23.37
CA LYS A 247 -28.79 -5.17 -22.05
C LYS A 247 -27.96 -5.79 -20.91
N CYS A 248 -26.63 -5.76 -21.00
CA CYS A 248 -25.73 -6.45 -20.06
C CYS A 248 -25.24 -5.60 -18.86
N ALA A 249 -25.37 -4.28 -18.91
CA ALA A 249 -24.89 -3.37 -17.86
C ALA A 249 -25.98 -2.39 -17.39
N ASN A 250 -25.98 -2.10 -16.09
CA ASN A 250 -26.93 -1.17 -15.46
C ASN A 250 -26.55 0.29 -15.67
N LEU A 251 -25.24 0.58 -15.72
CA LEU A 251 -24.69 1.91 -15.84
C LEU A 251 -23.52 1.88 -16.83
N ILE A 252 -23.60 2.74 -17.85
CA ILE A 252 -22.60 2.82 -18.91
C ILE A 252 -22.18 4.28 -19.08
N ILE A 253 -20.89 4.52 -19.19
CA ILE A 253 -20.30 5.85 -19.32
C ILE A 253 -19.47 5.89 -20.61
N CYS A 254 -19.77 6.84 -21.48
CA CYS A 254 -18.96 7.10 -22.69
C CYS A 254 -18.11 8.36 -22.51
N LEU A 255 -16.81 8.22 -22.76
CA LEU A 255 -15.84 9.28 -22.58
C LEU A 255 -15.98 10.40 -23.64
N PRO A 256 -15.72 11.66 -23.26
CA PRO A 256 -15.91 12.80 -24.16
C PRO A 256 -14.92 12.79 -25.34
N TYR A 257 -13.64 12.43 -25.13
CA TYR A 257 -12.59 12.49 -26.16
C TYR A 257 -12.08 11.14 -26.62
N ASN A 258 -12.96 10.13 -26.62
CA ASN A 258 -12.62 8.75 -26.96
C ASN A 258 -11.44 8.26 -26.12
N LEU A 259 -10.42 7.70 -26.77
CA LEU A 259 -9.18 7.22 -26.15
C LEU A 259 -8.02 8.21 -26.30
N LYS A 260 -8.27 9.44 -26.76
CA LYS A 260 -7.21 10.43 -26.99
C LYS A 260 -6.74 11.06 -25.69
N GLN A 261 -7.68 11.47 -24.84
CA GLN A 261 -7.38 12.20 -23.62
C GLN A 261 -8.48 12.00 -22.57
N LEU A 262 -8.05 11.82 -21.31
CA LEU A 262 -8.93 11.87 -20.15
C LEU A 262 -8.72 13.22 -19.42
N PRO A 263 -9.71 14.14 -19.45
CA PRO A 263 -9.62 15.45 -18.81
C PRO A 263 -9.71 15.31 -17.29
N GLN A 264 -8.91 16.09 -16.57
CA GLN A 264 -8.89 16.06 -15.09
C GLN A 264 -10.20 16.58 -14.49
N GLN A 265 -10.91 17.43 -15.22
CA GLN A 265 -12.19 18.04 -14.86
C GLN A 265 -13.32 17.01 -14.78
N LEU A 266 -13.19 15.84 -15.43
CA LEU A 266 -14.15 14.74 -15.37
C LEU A 266 -14.00 13.89 -14.09
N LEU A 267 -12.83 13.92 -13.45
CA LEU A 267 -12.54 13.04 -12.31
C LEU A 267 -13.50 13.23 -11.12
N PRO A 268 -13.91 14.45 -10.74
CA PRO A 268 -14.92 14.66 -9.70
C PRO A 268 -16.26 13.98 -9.99
N TYR A 269 -16.70 13.93 -11.25
CA TYR A 269 -17.92 13.23 -11.63
C TYR A 269 -17.78 11.72 -11.43
N MET A 270 -16.59 11.17 -11.64
CA MET A 270 -16.33 9.75 -11.51
C MET A 270 -16.23 9.26 -10.06
N GLU A 271 -16.24 10.14 -9.05
CA GLU A 271 -16.13 9.77 -7.63
C GLU A 271 -17.30 8.94 -7.10
N SER A 272 -18.48 9.07 -7.70
CA SER A 272 -19.67 8.29 -7.28
C SER A 272 -19.55 6.80 -7.57
N PHE A 273 -18.64 6.39 -8.47
CA PHE A 273 -18.53 5.00 -8.93
C PHE A 273 -17.48 4.22 -8.15
N LYS A 274 -17.92 3.15 -7.49
CA LYS A 274 -17.05 2.29 -6.68
C LYS A 274 -16.20 1.35 -7.52
N LYS A 275 -16.72 0.91 -8.68
CA LYS A 275 -16.06 -0.02 -9.59
C LYS A 275 -16.18 0.48 -11.02
N LEU A 276 -15.07 0.52 -11.74
CA LEU A 276 -15.00 0.93 -13.14
C LEU A 276 -14.47 -0.23 -13.99
N ILE A 277 -15.27 -0.70 -14.94
CA ILE A 277 -14.86 -1.71 -15.92
C ILE A 277 -14.50 -0.99 -17.21
N LEU A 278 -13.23 -0.99 -17.59
CA LEU A 278 -12.73 -0.28 -18.78
C LEU A 278 -12.79 -1.23 -19.98
N TRP A 279 -13.66 -0.94 -20.95
CA TRP A 279 -13.86 -1.73 -22.17
C TRP A 279 -13.55 -0.93 -23.43
N PHE A 280 -12.28 -0.89 -23.82
CA PHE A 280 -11.81 -0.04 -24.92
C PHE A 280 -11.50 -0.79 -26.22
N GLY A 281 -11.15 -2.08 -26.13
CA GLY A 281 -10.83 -2.91 -27.29
C GLY A 281 -9.68 -3.87 -27.01
N ASN A 282 -9.35 -4.69 -28.00
CA ASN A 282 -8.25 -5.65 -27.96
C ASN A 282 -6.96 -5.14 -28.65
N ASP A 283 -6.95 -3.90 -29.14
CA ASP A 283 -5.75 -3.30 -29.74
C ASP A 283 -4.76 -2.80 -28.68
N GLU A 284 -3.46 -2.83 -29.01
CA GLU A 284 -2.39 -2.42 -28.10
C GLU A 284 -2.54 -0.98 -27.63
N THR A 285 -2.98 -0.08 -28.53
CA THR A 285 -3.21 1.33 -28.24
C THR A 285 -4.31 1.52 -27.19
N SER A 286 -5.44 0.82 -27.33
CA SER A 286 -6.52 0.82 -26.34
C SER A 286 -6.06 0.24 -25.02
N TRP A 287 -5.29 -0.85 -25.03
CA TRP A 287 -4.78 -1.47 -23.81
C TRP A 287 -3.87 -0.55 -23.00
N TYR A 288 -2.90 0.09 -23.67
CA TYR A 288 -1.99 1.05 -23.03
C TYR A 288 -2.75 2.28 -22.51
N THR A 289 -3.71 2.78 -23.29
CA THR A 289 -4.57 3.90 -22.89
C THR A 289 -5.42 3.54 -21.67
N ALA A 290 -5.98 2.33 -21.63
CA ALA A 290 -6.77 1.84 -20.51
C ALA A 290 -5.94 1.85 -19.21
N LYS A 291 -4.68 1.39 -19.26
CA LYS A 291 -3.74 1.48 -18.13
C LYS A 291 -3.46 2.92 -17.70
N ASN A 292 -3.21 3.82 -18.65
CA ASN A 292 -2.97 5.23 -18.34
C ASN A 292 -4.18 5.93 -17.73
N PHE A 293 -5.39 5.58 -18.18
CA PHE A 293 -6.62 6.13 -17.62
C PHE A 293 -6.91 5.55 -16.23
N ALA A 294 -6.60 4.26 -15.99
CA ALA A 294 -6.72 3.67 -14.67
C ALA A 294 -5.85 4.37 -13.62
N LYS A 295 -4.63 4.80 -13.96
CA LYS A 295 -3.78 5.62 -13.08
C LYS A 295 -4.50 6.88 -12.60
N LYS A 296 -5.18 7.57 -13.52
CA LYS A 296 -5.97 8.78 -13.21
C LYS A 296 -7.25 8.47 -12.43
N PHE A 297 -7.91 7.36 -12.73
CA PHE A 297 -9.14 6.96 -12.05
C PHE A 297 -8.92 6.34 -10.66
N ASN A 298 -7.68 6.22 -10.19
CA ASN A 298 -7.28 5.36 -9.07
C ASN A 298 -7.41 3.89 -9.45
N GLU A 299 -6.28 3.22 -9.69
CA GLU A 299 -6.29 1.91 -10.30
C GLU A 299 -7.05 0.90 -9.42
N LYS A 300 -7.17 1.09 -8.08
CA LYS A 300 -7.71 0.09 -7.11
C LYS A 300 -9.14 -0.33 -7.42
N ARG A 301 -9.88 0.55 -8.09
CA ARG A 301 -11.27 0.32 -8.50
C ARG A 301 -11.44 0.01 -9.99
N CYS A 302 -10.35 -0.02 -10.75
CA CYS A 302 -10.39 -0.27 -12.18
C CYS A 302 -10.24 -1.77 -12.47
N TYR A 303 -11.08 -2.26 -13.38
CA TYR A 303 -11.07 -3.61 -13.92
C TYR A 303 -10.93 -3.53 -15.43
N PHE A 304 -10.13 -4.42 -16.00
CA PHE A 304 -9.90 -4.49 -17.44
C PHE A 304 -10.48 -5.76 -18.04
N ILE A 305 -11.06 -5.60 -19.22
CA ILE A 305 -11.31 -6.70 -20.14
C ILE A 305 -10.00 -6.99 -20.87
N ARG A 306 -9.60 -8.26 -20.93
CA ARG A 306 -8.30 -8.64 -21.50
C ARG A 306 -8.31 -8.40 -23.01
N PRO A 307 -7.19 -7.96 -23.61
CA PRO A 307 -7.10 -7.72 -25.05
C PRO A 307 -6.87 -9.06 -25.77
N ILE A 308 -7.88 -9.92 -25.76
CA ILE A 308 -7.89 -11.21 -26.46
C ILE A 308 -8.91 -11.14 -27.61
N ASP A 309 -8.71 -11.93 -28.66
CA ASP A 309 -9.57 -11.90 -29.86
C ASP A 309 -11.03 -12.26 -29.58
N SER A 310 -11.29 -13.02 -28.51
CA SER A 310 -12.63 -13.34 -28.02
C SER A 310 -13.29 -12.20 -27.23
N GLN A 311 -12.57 -11.13 -26.92
CA GLN A 311 -13.04 -9.95 -26.18
C GLN A 311 -12.71 -8.64 -26.93
N PRO A 312 -13.21 -8.46 -28.17
CA PRO A 312 -12.96 -7.24 -28.93
C PRO A 312 -13.74 -6.05 -28.34
N ARG A 313 -13.62 -4.87 -28.96
CA ARG A 313 -14.47 -3.71 -28.62
C ARG A 313 -15.96 -4.05 -28.70
N PRO A 314 -16.84 -3.38 -27.93
CA PRO A 314 -18.26 -3.72 -27.87
C PRO A 314 -18.96 -3.80 -29.24
N LYS A 315 -18.72 -2.86 -30.15
CA LYS A 315 -19.34 -2.91 -31.49
C LYS A 315 -19.02 -4.21 -32.24
N LEU A 316 -17.74 -4.55 -32.34
CA LEU A 316 -17.28 -5.79 -32.99
C LEU A 316 -17.78 -7.03 -32.25
N ALA A 317 -17.93 -6.95 -30.92
CA ALA A 317 -18.47 -8.05 -30.13
C ALA A 317 -19.94 -8.33 -30.45
N VAL A 318 -20.74 -7.31 -30.78
CA VAL A 318 -22.12 -7.48 -31.27
C VAL A 318 -22.12 -8.12 -32.66
N GLU A 319 -21.30 -7.63 -33.58
CA GLU A 319 -21.20 -8.16 -34.96
C GLU A 319 -20.79 -9.64 -34.99
N LYS A 320 -19.90 -10.05 -34.07
CA LYS A 320 -19.46 -11.45 -33.91
C LYS A 320 -20.35 -12.29 -32.98
N ASN A 321 -21.43 -11.73 -32.43
CA ASN A 321 -22.35 -12.40 -31.50
C ASN A 321 -21.68 -12.99 -30.23
N TYR A 322 -20.70 -12.31 -29.64
CA TYR A 322 -20.13 -12.72 -28.35
C TYR A 322 -21.06 -12.45 -27.16
N ASN A 323 -20.91 -13.23 -26.08
CA ASN A 323 -21.71 -13.08 -24.87
C ASN A 323 -21.12 -12.02 -23.93
N PHE A 324 -21.76 -10.85 -23.83
CA PHE A 324 -21.29 -9.72 -23.04
C PHE A 324 -21.21 -10.01 -21.53
N ASN A 325 -22.10 -10.84 -20.99
CA ASN A 325 -22.10 -11.17 -19.56
C ASN A 325 -20.81 -11.90 -19.19
N THR A 326 -20.38 -12.88 -20.01
CA THR A 326 -19.12 -13.60 -19.80
C THR A 326 -17.91 -12.69 -19.91
N ILE A 327 -17.94 -11.69 -20.80
CA ILE A 327 -16.82 -10.73 -20.97
C ILE A 327 -16.72 -9.83 -19.73
N LEU A 328 -17.85 -9.33 -19.22
CA LEU A 328 -17.89 -8.45 -18.06
C LEU A 328 -17.53 -9.19 -16.76
N GLU A 329 -17.95 -10.45 -16.60
CA GLU A 329 -17.57 -11.32 -15.47
C GLU A 329 -16.06 -11.61 -15.45
N ASN A 330 -15.45 -11.77 -16.62
CA ASN A 330 -14.01 -12.02 -16.77
C ASN A 330 -13.14 -10.77 -16.60
N ALA A 331 -13.71 -9.60 -16.31
CA ALA A 331 -12.92 -8.39 -16.09
C ALA A 331 -12.04 -8.53 -14.85
N GLN A 332 -10.74 -8.28 -14.97
CA GLN A 332 -9.75 -8.49 -13.91
C GLN A 332 -9.23 -7.17 -13.32
N PRO A 333 -8.93 -7.13 -12.01
CA PRO A 333 -8.33 -5.95 -11.39
C PRO A 333 -6.91 -5.71 -11.91
N VAL A 334 -6.50 -4.43 -11.96
CA VAL A 334 -5.16 -4.01 -12.41
C VAL A 334 -4.03 -4.48 -11.48
N TRP A 335 -4.36 -4.68 -10.20
CA TRP A 335 -3.39 -4.85 -9.12
C TRP A 335 -3.00 -6.30 -8.96
N HIS A 336 -1.71 -6.55 -8.96
CA HIS A 336 -1.19 -7.76 -8.36
C HIS A 336 -0.87 -7.48 -6.89
N LYS A 337 -1.49 -8.21 -5.96
CA LYS A 337 -1.28 -8.02 -4.50
C LYS A 337 0.19 -8.12 -4.08
N SER A 338 1.03 -8.77 -4.88
CA SER A 338 2.44 -9.01 -4.59
C SER A 338 3.42 -8.09 -5.33
N ILE A 339 2.93 -7.07 -6.07
CA ILE A 339 3.81 -6.16 -6.84
C ILE A 339 3.43 -4.72 -6.50
N ILE A 340 4.40 -3.96 -6.02
CA ILE A 340 4.27 -2.55 -5.63
C ILE A 340 5.33 -1.71 -6.36
N THR A 341 5.08 -0.41 -6.52
CA THR A 341 6.02 0.51 -7.17
C THR A 341 6.81 1.36 -6.16
N PHE A 342 7.99 1.85 -6.54
CA PHE A 342 8.76 2.77 -5.68
C PHE A 342 7.97 4.03 -5.30
N GLN A 343 7.05 4.48 -6.16
CA GLN A 343 6.21 5.64 -5.87
C GLN A 343 5.33 5.43 -4.63
N GLU A 344 4.88 4.21 -4.38
CA GLU A 344 4.10 3.84 -3.20
C GLU A 344 4.99 3.70 -1.96
N LEU A 345 6.22 3.19 -2.12
CA LEU A 345 7.19 3.04 -1.04
C LEU A 345 7.90 4.36 -0.66
N ARG A 346 7.86 5.38 -1.52
CA ARG A 346 8.68 6.60 -1.38
C ARG A 346 8.47 7.30 -0.04
N GLU A 347 7.23 7.39 0.42
CA GLU A 347 6.91 8.06 1.69
C GLU A 347 7.41 7.24 2.90
N GLU A 348 7.28 5.91 2.86
CA GLU A 348 7.78 4.99 3.88
C GLU A 348 9.31 5.04 3.96
N VAL A 349 9.99 4.96 2.81
CA VAL A 349 11.45 5.08 2.73
C VAL A 349 11.95 6.42 3.28
N LEU A 350 11.28 7.53 2.96
CA LEU A 350 11.65 8.84 3.51
C LEU A 350 11.44 8.89 5.03
N SER A 351 10.35 8.33 5.53
CA SER A 351 10.05 8.24 6.97
C SER A 351 11.11 7.42 7.71
N ASP A 352 11.55 6.30 7.14
CA ASP A 352 12.59 5.45 7.72
C ASP A 352 13.95 6.16 7.80
N LEU A 353 14.33 6.86 6.73
CA LEU A 353 15.58 7.64 6.70
C LEU A 353 15.57 8.79 7.71
N GLN A 354 14.42 9.45 7.91
CA GLN A 354 14.28 10.54 8.88
C GLN A 354 14.27 10.04 10.32
N ASN A 355 13.73 8.84 10.58
CA ASN A 355 13.58 8.25 11.90
C ASN A 355 14.54 7.07 12.12
N ASN A 356 15.85 7.30 11.95
CA ASN A 356 16.87 6.24 12.04
C ASN A 356 16.79 5.44 13.36
N ASP A 357 16.45 6.10 14.47
CA ASP A 357 16.28 5.43 15.77
C ASP A 357 15.09 4.45 15.81
N LYS A 358 14.00 4.72 15.07
CA LYS A 358 12.86 3.80 14.96
C LYS A 358 13.21 2.56 14.15
N VAL A 359 14.06 2.70 13.12
CA VAL A 359 14.48 1.60 12.25
C VAL A 359 15.45 0.67 12.98
N GLN A 360 16.30 1.20 13.87
CA GLN A 360 17.32 0.40 14.55
C GLN A 360 16.78 -0.61 15.57
N GLY A 361 15.51 -0.47 15.99
CA GLY A 361 14.86 -1.35 16.96
C GLY A 361 15.17 -1.01 18.41
N ILE A 362 14.60 -1.79 19.34
CA ILE A 362 14.68 -1.55 20.78
C ILE A 362 16.07 -1.92 21.29
N LYS A 363 16.75 -0.99 21.97
CA LYS A 363 18.12 -1.20 22.46
C LYS A 363 18.11 -2.00 23.76
N TRP A 364 19.02 -2.95 23.90
CA TRP A 364 19.22 -3.63 25.17
C TRP A 364 19.92 -2.72 26.18
N LYS A 365 19.37 -2.50 27.37
CA LYS A 365 20.01 -1.68 28.40
C LYS A 365 21.14 -2.45 29.07
N ARG A 366 20.92 -3.74 29.34
CA ARG A 366 21.89 -4.63 30.00
C ARG A 366 23.00 -5.14 29.08
N TYR A 367 22.81 -5.08 27.76
CA TYR A 367 23.77 -5.60 26.77
C TYR A 367 24.19 -4.55 25.72
N PRO A 368 24.96 -3.50 26.08
CA PRO A 368 25.38 -2.46 25.14
C PRO A 368 26.21 -2.98 23.95
N ALA A 369 27.00 -4.05 24.16
CA ALA A 369 27.78 -4.66 23.09
C ALA A 369 26.89 -5.23 21.97
N LEU A 370 25.72 -5.78 22.30
CA LEU A 370 24.74 -6.23 21.31
C LEU A 370 24.17 -5.06 20.51
N ASN A 371 23.90 -3.91 21.14
CA ASN A 371 23.44 -2.72 20.42
C ASN A 371 24.45 -2.23 19.39
N ARG A 372 25.75 -2.33 19.70
CA ARG A 372 26.80 -1.92 18.76
C ARG A 372 26.81 -2.81 17.51
N ILE A 373 26.62 -4.12 17.69
CA ILE A 373 26.69 -5.11 16.63
C ILE A 373 25.33 -5.20 15.89
N LEU A 374 24.27 -5.60 16.59
CA LEU A 374 22.94 -5.84 16.02
C LEU A 374 22.14 -4.57 15.76
N LYS A 375 22.57 -3.41 16.23
CA LYS A 375 21.82 -2.13 16.22
C LYS A 375 20.52 -2.13 17.01
N GLY A 376 20.07 -3.23 17.61
CA GLY A 376 18.87 -3.29 18.44
C GLY A 376 17.98 -4.48 18.09
N HIS A 377 16.94 -4.68 18.88
CA HIS A 377 15.93 -5.71 18.71
C HIS A 377 14.83 -5.22 17.76
N ARG A 378 14.75 -5.80 16.55
CA ARG A 378 13.77 -5.41 15.54
C ARG A 378 12.69 -6.46 15.38
N ARG A 379 11.43 -6.01 15.27
CA ARG A 379 10.29 -6.86 14.93
C ARG A 379 10.44 -7.38 13.50
N GLY A 380 9.82 -8.52 13.18
CA GLY A 380 9.93 -9.12 11.84
C GLY A 380 11.20 -9.93 11.59
N GLU A 381 12.15 -9.94 12.53
CA GLU A 381 13.40 -10.69 12.43
C GLU A 381 13.32 -12.06 13.11
N LEU A 382 14.12 -13.00 12.58
CA LEU A 382 14.35 -14.32 13.16
C LEU A 382 15.79 -14.41 13.67
N THR A 383 15.95 -14.60 14.98
CA THR A 383 17.25 -14.81 15.63
C THR A 383 17.40 -16.27 16.05
N ILE A 384 18.50 -16.91 15.63
CA ILE A 384 18.87 -18.24 16.11
C ILE A 384 19.96 -18.11 17.16
N LEU A 385 19.77 -18.78 18.30
CA LEU A 385 20.80 -18.96 19.32
C LEU A 385 21.23 -20.43 19.38
N THR A 386 22.53 -20.67 19.30
CA THR A 386 23.12 -22.00 19.49
C THR A 386 24.28 -21.97 20.47
N GLY A 387 24.69 -23.16 20.92
CA GLY A 387 25.79 -23.35 21.85
C GLY A 387 25.71 -24.71 22.55
N PRO A 388 26.83 -25.22 23.11
CA PRO A 388 26.90 -26.55 23.72
C PRO A 388 25.86 -26.76 24.82
N THR A 389 25.53 -28.00 25.14
CA THR A 389 24.64 -28.30 26.28
C THR A 389 25.27 -27.77 27.58
N GLY A 390 24.47 -27.16 28.45
CA GLY A 390 24.96 -26.59 29.70
C GLY A 390 25.70 -25.25 29.58
N CYS A 391 25.90 -24.69 28.38
CA CYS A 391 26.54 -23.38 28.22
C CYS A 391 25.64 -22.19 28.58
N GLY A 392 24.47 -22.39 29.21
CA GLY A 392 23.62 -21.30 29.71
C GLY A 392 22.85 -20.51 28.66
N LYS A 393 22.43 -21.16 27.55
CA LYS A 393 21.58 -20.56 26.50
C LYS A 393 20.28 -19.99 27.07
N THR A 394 19.49 -20.82 27.76
CA THR A 394 18.23 -20.40 28.38
C THR A 394 18.44 -19.27 29.38
N THR A 395 19.50 -19.34 30.18
CA THR A 395 19.86 -18.29 31.16
C THR A 395 20.20 -16.96 30.48
N PHE A 396 20.88 -16.99 29.34
CA PHE A 396 21.14 -15.78 28.57
C PHE A 396 19.86 -15.24 27.92
N VAL A 397 19.05 -16.09 27.29
CA VAL A 397 17.80 -15.65 26.62
C VAL A 397 16.78 -15.15 27.63
N SER A 398 16.68 -15.75 28.81
CA SER A 398 15.82 -15.27 29.89
C SER A 398 16.19 -13.84 30.27
N ASP A 399 17.48 -13.57 30.47
CA ASP A 399 17.98 -12.26 30.85
C ASP A 399 17.87 -11.20 29.73
N TYR A 400 18.19 -11.63 28.51
CA TYR A 400 18.04 -10.85 27.27
C TYR A 400 16.58 -10.44 27.02
N SER A 401 15.63 -11.36 27.23
CA SER A 401 14.21 -11.10 27.03
C SER A 401 13.61 -10.29 28.17
N LEU A 402 14.10 -10.47 29.39
CA LEU A 402 13.69 -9.70 30.55
C LEU A 402 14.06 -8.21 30.39
N ASP A 403 15.26 -7.91 29.88
CA ASP A 403 15.68 -6.54 29.57
C ASP A 403 14.75 -5.84 28.57
N LEU A 404 14.20 -6.59 27.61
CA LEU A 404 13.21 -6.09 26.65
C LEU A 404 11.82 -5.94 27.29
N ALA A 405 11.38 -6.92 28.09
CA ALA A 405 10.10 -6.85 28.79
C ALA A 405 10.03 -5.69 29.80
N MET A 406 11.15 -5.36 30.47
CA MET A 406 11.29 -4.16 31.31
C MET A 406 11.20 -2.84 30.53
N GLN A 407 11.21 -2.90 29.20
CA GLN A 407 10.99 -1.78 28.28
C GLN A 407 9.64 -1.92 27.55
N ASP A 408 8.69 -2.63 28.16
CA ASP A 408 7.33 -2.86 27.68
C ASP A 408 7.24 -3.65 26.36
N VAL A 409 8.22 -4.54 26.10
CA VAL A 409 8.13 -5.49 24.98
C VAL A 409 7.35 -6.73 25.39
N ASN A 410 6.14 -6.88 24.86
CA ASN A 410 5.28 -8.04 25.09
C ASN A 410 5.97 -9.32 24.59
N THR A 411 6.33 -10.19 25.54
CA THR A 411 7.20 -11.35 25.29
C THR A 411 6.48 -12.64 25.63
N LEU A 412 6.43 -13.59 24.68
CA LEU A 412 5.86 -14.92 24.86
C LEU A 412 6.97 -15.98 24.90
N TRP A 413 6.97 -16.78 25.97
CA TRP A 413 7.88 -17.90 26.16
C TRP A 413 7.22 -19.25 25.87
N GLY A 414 7.74 -19.95 24.86
CA GLY A 414 7.54 -21.38 24.62
C GLY A 414 8.71 -22.18 25.20
N SER A 415 8.67 -22.44 26.51
CA SER A 415 9.71 -23.19 27.23
C SER A 415 9.35 -24.69 27.30
N PHE A 416 9.82 -25.46 26.32
CA PHE A 416 9.56 -26.89 26.21
C PHE A 416 10.54 -27.76 27.01
N GLU A 417 11.75 -27.25 27.26
CA GLU A 417 12.81 -27.96 28.00
C GLU A 417 12.69 -27.77 29.53
N ILE A 418 12.39 -26.54 29.96
CA ILE A 418 12.35 -26.15 31.38
C ILE A 418 10.92 -25.79 31.79
N ARG A 419 10.49 -26.25 32.98
CA ARG A 419 9.19 -25.85 33.56
C ARG A 419 9.11 -24.34 33.79
N ASN A 420 7.97 -23.74 33.46
CA ASN A 420 7.71 -22.30 33.61
C ASN A 420 8.02 -21.76 35.02
N THR A 421 7.74 -22.53 36.08
CA THR A 421 8.04 -22.12 37.46
C THR A 421 9.53 -21.90 37.70
N ARG A 422 10.41 -22.73 37.11
CA ARG A 422 11.86 -22.60 37.22
C ARG A 422 12.39 -21.46 36.36
N LEU A 423 11.82 -21.27 35.18
CA LEU A 423 12.14 -20.15 34.30
C LEU A 423 11.78 -18.81 34.96
N ALA A 424 10.54 -18.68 35.44
CA ALA A 424 10.06 -17.48 36.14
C ALA A 424 10.88 -17.18 37.39
N ARG A 425 11.24 -18.19 38.19
CA ARG A 425 12.15 -18.02 39.35
C ARG A 425 13.50 -17.44 38.92
N THR A 426 14.06 -17.93 37.81
CA THR A 426 15.35 -17.45 37.28
C THR A 426 15.23 -16.01 36.80
N MET A 427 14.18 -15.67 36.06
CA MET A 427 13.94 -14.30 35.60
C MET A 427 13.69 -13.33 36.76
N LEU A 428 12.95 -13.75 37.78
CA LEU A 428 12.72 -12.96 38.99
C LEU A 428 14.05 -12.63 39.69
N GLN A 429 14.91 -13.63 39.86
CA GLN A 429 16.25 -13.44 40.43
C GLN A 429 17.14 -12.55 39.55
N GLN A 430 17.06 -12.71 38.23
CA GLN A 430 17.76 -11.87 37.25
C GLN A 430 17.29 -10.41 37.26
N MET A 431 16.01 -10.16 37.54
CA MET A 431 15.41 -8.83 37.62
C MET A 431 15.87 -8.09 38.87
N VAL A 432 15.86 -8.77 40.02
CA VAL A 432 16.18 -8.16 41.32
C VAL A 432 17.71 -8.09 41.54
N GLY A 433 18.45 -9.06 41.02
CA GLY A 433 19.91 -9.10 41.10
C GLY A 433 20.48 -9.67 42.40
N VAL A 434 19.66 -10.28 43.25
CA VAL A 434 20.07 -10.91 44.52
C VAL A 434 19.44 -12.30 44.68
N PRO A 435 20.06 -13.22 45.47
CA PRO A 435 19.49 -14.54 45.74
C PRO A 435 18.11 -14.45 46.41
N LEU A 436 17.13 -15.17 45.85
CA LEU A 436 15.73 -15.11 46.33
C LEU A 436 15.54 -15.87 47.65
N ASP A 437 16.30 -16.93 47.85
CA ASP A 437 16.33 -17.76 49.05
C ASP A 437 16.87 -17.03 50.27
N GLU A 438 17.80 -16.10 50.08
CA GLU A 438 18.34 -15.22 51.14
C GLU A 438 17.45 -14.00 51.42
N ASN A 439 16.46 -13.71 50.57
CA ASN A 439 15.61 -12.50 50.64
C ASN A 439 14.11 -12.84 50.54
N LEU A 440 13.68 -13.95 51.15
CA LEU A 440 12.30 -14.45 51.08
C LEU A 440 11.28 -13.47 51.66
N GLU A 441 11.66 -12.66 52.64
CA GLU A 441 10.81 -11.65 53.26
C GLU A 441 10.36 -10.56 52.28
N LYS A 442 11.14 -10.33 51.21
CA LYS A 442 10.82 -9.37 50.13
C LYS A 442 10.16 -10.04 48.92
N PHE A 443 9.93 -11.36 48.95
CA PHE A 443 9.42 -12.12 47.81
C PHE A 443 8.14 -11.50 47.23
N ASN A 444 7.15 -11.17 48.06
CA ASN A 444 5.89 -10.59 47.59
C ASN A 444 6.11 -9.26 46.85
N SER A 445 7.02 -8.40 47.34
CA SER A 445 7.35 -7.15 46.66
C SER A 445 8.01 -7.40 45.30
N TYR A 446 8.93 -8.37 45.22
CA TYR A 446 9.60 -8.73 43.98
C TYR A 446 8.62 -9.36 42.98
N ALA A 447 7.75 -10.24 43.45
CA ALA A 447 6.72 -10.88 42.65
C ALA A 447 5.73 -9.86 42.08
N SER A 448 5.23 -8.93 42.90
CA SER A 448 4.34 -7.86 42.41
C SER A 448 5.01 -6.90 41.43
N ALA A 449 6.33 -6.73 41.49
CA ALA A 449 7.06 -5.97 40.47
C ALA A 449 7.18 -6.78 39.16
N PHE A 450 7.44 -8.07 39.26
CA PHE A 450 7.57 -8.97 38.12
C PHE A 450 6.24 -9.20 37.39
N GLU A 451 5.12 -9.30 38.12
CA GLU A 451 3.76 -9.44 37.58
C GLU A 451 3.33 -8.28 36.68
N LYS A 452 3.95 -7.09 36.85
CA LYS A 452 3.69 -5.93 35.99
C LYS A 452 4.35 -6.03 34.62
N LEU A 453 5.33 -6.92 34.45
CA LEU A 453 6.03 -7.08 33.18
C LEU A 453 5.15 -7.83 32.17
N PRO A 454 5.18 -7.45 30.88
CA PRO A 454 4.37 -8.09 29.85
C PRO A 454 5.00 -9.41 29.36
N ILE A 455 5.17 -10.37 30.28
CA ILE A 455 5.74 -11.69 30.01
C ILE A 455 4.65 -12.75 30.10
N TYR A 456 4.48 -13.51 29.03
CA TYR A 456 3.50 -14.57 28.89
C TYR A 456 4.20 -15.91 28.71
N PHE A 457 3.62 -16.98 29.23
CA PHE A 457 4.19 -18.33 29.15
C PHE A 457 3.20 -19.28 28.50
N MET A 458 3.66 -20.06 27.52
CA MET A 458 2.90 -21.19 27.00
C MET A 458 2.89 -22.31 28.05
N THR A 459 1.76 -23.00 28.22
CA THR A 459 1.59 -24.06 29.23
C THR A 459 2.15 -25.42 28.79
N PHE A 460 2.84 -25.46 27.65
CA PHE A 460 3.42 -26.67 27.09
C PHE A 460 4.68 -27.09 27.85
N HIS A 461 4.81 -28.39 28.09
CA HIS A 461 6.04 -29.00 28.61
C HIS A 461 6.31 -30.30 27.87
N GLY A 462 7.57 -30.54 27.49
CA GLY A 462 7.95 -31.70 26.70
C GLY A 462 7.56 -31.59 25.23
N GLN A 463 7.40 -32.73 24.56
CA GLN A 463 7.20 -32.76 23.12
C GLN A 463 5.80 -32.29 22.71
N GLN A 464 5.74 -31.41 21.71
CA GLN A 464 4.49 -30.88 21.16
C GLN A 464 4.55 -30.81 19.64
N SER A 465 3.40 -30.98 18.98
CA SER A 465 3.35 -30.82 17.52
C SER A 465 3.47 -29.34 17.14
N ILE A 466 4.15 -29.06 16.02
CA ILE A 466 4.27 -27.68 15.52
C ILE A 466 2.91 -27.01 15.31
N LYS A 467 1.88 -27.75 14.87
CA LYS A 467 0.57 -27.15 14.60
C LYS A 467 -0.03 -26.53 15.86
N ILE A 468 -0.05 -27.27 16.96
CA ILE A 468 -0.55 -26.81 18.25
C ILE A 468 0.23 -25.58 18.75
N VAL A 469 1.57 -25.61 18.60
CA VAL A 469 2.42 -24.49 19.01
C VAL A 469 2.15 -23.25 18.17
N MET A 470 2.03 -23.38 16.84
CA MET A 470 1.74 -22.26 15.95
C MET A 470 0.36 -21.66 16.21
N ASP A 471 -0.67 -22.50 16.38
CA ASP A 471 -2.04 -22.03 16.68
C ASP A 471 -2.06 -21.20 17.98
N ALA A 472 -1.34 -21.64 19.01
CA ALA A 472 -1.20 -20.92 20.28
C ALA A 472 -0.40 -19.62 20.15
N VAL A 473 0.70 -19.63 19.37
CA VAL A 473 1.53 -18.44 19.13
C VAL A 473 0.74 -17.38 18.34
N GLU A 474 0.01 -17.77 17.29
CA GLU A 474 -0.83 -16.87 16.49
C GLU A 474 -1.96 -16.27 17.34
N HIS A 475 -2.65 -17.10 18.11
CA HIS A 475 -3.70 -16.63 19.02
C HIS A 475 -3.15 -15.65 20.08
N ALA A 476 -2.05 -16.00 20.75
CA ALA A 476 -1.44 -15.14 21.76
C ALA A 476 -0.99 -13.80 21.16
N THR A 477 -0.41 -13.83 19.95
CA THR A 477 0.03 -12.62 19.25
C THR A 477 -1.13 -11.70 18.90
N TYR A 478 -2.26 -12.25 18.49
CA TYR A 478 -3.47 -11.49 18.20
C TYR A 478 -4.13 -10.90 19.46
N VAL A 479 -4.22 -11.67 20.55
CA VAL A 479 -4.94 -11.26 21.77
C VAL A 479 -4.11 -10.37 22.69
N HIS A 480 -2.81 -10.62 22.78
CA HIS A 480 -1.91 -9.96 23.73
C HIS A 480 -0.85 -9.09 23.05
N ASP A 481 -1.01 -8.80 21.76
CA ASP A 481 -0.10 -7.95 20.97
C ASP A 481 1.38 -8.34 21.13
N ILE A 482 1.67 -9.64 21.15
CA ILE A 482 3.02 -10.16 21.37
C ILE A 482 3.97 -9.63 20.29
N ALA A 483 5.05 -9.00 20.72
CA ALA A 483 6.08 -8.43 19.84
C ALA A 483 7.36 -9.27 19.79
N HIS A 484 7.55 -10.18 20.75
CA HIS A 484 8.68 -11.09 20.84
C HIS A 484 8.24 -12.50 21.26
N VAL A 485 8.60 -13.51 20.46
CA VAL A 485 8.35 -14.93 20.77
C VAL A 485 9.68 -15.65 20.95
N ILE A 486 9.78 -16.46 21.99
CA ILE A 486 10.95 -17.28 22.30
C ILE A 486 10.56 -18.76 22.28
N ILE A 487 11.31 -19.57 21.53
CA ILE A 487 11.11 -21.02 21.42
C ILE A 487 12.35 -21.72 21.96
N ASP A 488 12.24 -22.31 23.15
CA ASP A 488 13.31 -23.02 23.85
C ASP A 488 12.87 -24.44 24.24
N ASN A 489 13.18 -25.49 23.47
CA ASN A 489 14.00 -25.53 22.26
C ASN A 489 13.22 -26.22 21.13
N VAL A 490 13.50 -25.79 19.90
CA VAL A 490 12.96 -26.33 18.63
C VAL A 490 12.97 -27.85 18.57
N GLN A 491 13.96 -28.53 19.16
CA GLN A 491 14.03 -30.00 19.14
C GLN A 491 12.85 -30.70 19.81
N PHE A 492 12.16 -30.07 20.77
CA PHE A 492 10.96 -30.62 21.38
C PHE A 492 9.74 -30.59 20.45
N MET A 493 9.78 -29.78 19.39
CA MET A 493 8.71 -29.69 18.40
C MET A 493 8.80 -30.74 17.28
N MET A 494 9.88 -31.53 17.26
CA MET A 494 10.20 -32.47 16.19
C MET A 494 9.56 -33.87 16.38
N GLY A 495 9.05 -34.16 17.59
CA GLY A 495 8.33 -35.39 17.95
C GLY A 495 9.17 -36.68 18.02
N THR A 496 8.69 -37.68 18.76
CA THR A 496 9.17 -39.07 18.73
C THR A 496 8.34 -39.90 17.76
N SER A 497 8.57 -39.77 16.46
CA SER A 497 8.12 -40.82 15.52
C SER A 497 9.07 -42.01 15.68
N SER A 498 8.54 -43.14 16.16
CA SER A 498 9.26 -44.43 16.26
C SER A 498 9.59 -45.05 14.90
N ASP A 499 9.12 -44.44 13.81
CA ASP A 499 9.37 -44.88 12.45
C ASP A 499 10.11 -43.81 11.63
N SER A 500 11.12 -44.28 10.87
CA SER A 500 11.74 -43.68 9.68
C SER A 500 12.86 -42.63 9.85
N LYS A 501 14.07 -43.05 9.44
CA LYS A 501 15.17 -42.31 8.75
C LYS A 501 15.46 -40.87 9.21
N ASN A 502 16.72 -40.62 9.62
CA ASN A 502 17.29 -39.30 9.95
C ASN A 502 16.90 -38.14 9.00
N VAL A 503 16.58 -38.43 7.74
CA VAL A 503 16.11 -37.47 6.73
C VAL A 503 14.80 -36.77 7.14
N ASP A 504 13.85 -37.46 7.77
CA ASP A 504 12.54 -36.89 8.14
C ASP A 504 12.67 -35.85 9.28
N ARG A 505 13.65 -36.02 10.18
CA ARG A 505 13.91 -35.05 11.25
C ARG A 505 14.41 -33.72 10.71
N PHE A 506 15.34 -33.73 9.75
CA PHE A 506 15.82 -32.48 9.13
C PHE A 506 14.72 -31.76 8.37
N TRP A 507 13.88 -32.50 7.64
CA TRP A 507 12.74 -31.94 6.93
C TRP A 507 11.72 -31.30 7.88
N LYS A 508 11.39 -31.96 9.00
CA LYS A 508 10.52 -31.38 10.04
C LYS A 508 11.10 -30.10 10.64
N GLN A 509 12.41 -30.08 10.92
CA GLN A 509 13.06 -28.87 11.39
C GLN A 509 12.98 -27.73 10.38
N ASP A 510 13.21 -28.02 9.10
CA ASP A 510 13.11 -27.04 8.02
C ASP A 510 11.70 -26.46 7.86
N GLN A 511 10.67 -27.28 8.06
CA GLN A 511 9.28 -26.81 8.13
C GLN A 511 9.03 -25.92 9.35
N ILE A 512 9.62 -26.26 10.51
CA ILE A 512 9.50 -25.45 11.72
C ILE A 512 10.12 -24.06 11.50
N ILE A 513 11.34 -24.00 10.97
CA ILE A 513 12.01 -22.73 10.64
C ILE A 513 11.19 -21.91 9.64
N GLU A 514 10.68 -22.54 8.58
CA GLU A 514 9.90 -21.85 7.56
C GLU A 514 8.62 -21.22 8.12
N LYS A 515 7.88 -21.96 8.95
CA LYS A 515 6.66 -21.42 9.58
C LYS A 515 6.97 -20.25 10.50
N PHE A 516 8.02 -20.35 11.33
CA PHE A 516 8.38 -19.25 12.23
C PHE A 516 8.97 -18.04 11.50
N ARG A 517 9.71 -18.23 10.40
CA ARG A 517 10.20 -17.12 9.56
C ARG A 517 9.04 -16.38 8.88
N ASN A 518 8.08 -17.12 8.33
CA ASN A 518 6.86 -16.56 7.75
C ASN A 518 6.03 -15.83 8.80
N PHE A 519 5.86 -16.44 9.98
CA PHE A 519 5.17 -15.84 11.11
C PHE A 519 5.83 -14.53 11.56
N ALA A 520 7.16 -14.51 11.75
CA ALA A 520 7.89 -13.32 12.15
C ALA A 520 7.59 -12.14 11.20
N THR A 521 7.67 -12.40 9.89
CA THR A 521 7.43 -11.40 8.84
C THR A 521 5.97 -10.95 8.80
N MET A 522 5.03 -11.90 8.79
CA MET A 522 3.61 -11.63 8.57
C MET A 522 2.96 -10.89 9.75
N TYR A 523 3.32 -11.28 10.98
CA TYR A 523 2.79 -10.68 12.21
C TYR A 523 3.67 -9.55 12.74
N ASN A 524 4.75 -9.21 12.01
CA ASN A 524 5.76 -8.25 12.46
C ASN A 524 6.17 -8.53 13.91
N CYS A 525 6.62 -9.75 14.21
CA CYS A 525 6.97 -10.21 15.55
C CYS A 525 8.41 -10.74 15.51
N HIS A 526 9.24 -10.41 16.50
CA HIS A 526 10.59 -10.98 16.55
C HIS A 526 10.51 -12.41 17.08
N VAL A 527 11.19 -13.35 16.44
CA VAL A 527 11.25 -14.74 16.92
C VAL A 527 12.68 -15.09 17.29
N THR A 528 12.90 -15.54 18.53
CA THR A 528 14.18 -16.09 18.98
C THR A 528 14.05 -17.60 19.17
N MET A 529 14.81 -18.37 18.40
CA MET A 529 14.78 -19.83 18.45
C MET A 529 16.11 -20.37 18.98
N ILE A 530 16.03 -21.23 19.99
CA ILE A 530 17.20 -21.95 20.50
C ILE A 530 17.32 -23.26 19.73
N ILE A 531 18.52 -23.54 19.19
CA ILE A 531 18.82 -24.78 18.46
C ILE A 531 20.14 -25.34 18.99
N HIS A 532 20.14 -26.57 19.49
CA HIS A 532 21.40 -27.23 19.87
C HIS A 532 22.32 -27.49 18.66
N PRO A 533 23.65 -27.43 18.82
CA PRO A 533 24.58 -27.81 17.77
C PRO A 533 24.63 -29.33 17.57
N ARG A 534 25.21 -29.77 16.45
CA ARG A 534 25.58 -31.16 16.22
C ARG A 534 26.69 -31.56 17.20
N LYS A 535 26.78 -32.86 17.51
CA LYS A 535 27.92 -33.40 18.26
C LYS A 535 29.14 -33.42 17.34
N GLU A 536 29.94 -32.37 17.35
CA GLU A 536 31.18 -32.26 16.58
C GLU A 536 32.41 -32.47 17.47
N ARG A 537 33.53 -32.90 16.86
CA ARG A 537 34.82 -33.09 17.55
C ARG A 537 35.62 -31.79 17.67
N THR A 538 35.22 -30.74 16.95
CA THR A 538 35.88 -29.44 16.92
C THR A 538 35.60 -28.63 18.17
N GLU A 539 36.61 -27.90 18.64
CA GLU A 539 36.56 -27.11 19.88
C GLU A 539 35.73 -25.83 19.75
N GLU A 540 35.74 -25.18 18.57
CA GLU A 540 34.93 -23.99 18.31
C GLU A 540 33.72 -24.30 17.41
N LEU A 541 32.54 -23.80 17.78
CA LEU A 541 31.34 -23.94 16.96
C LEU A 541 31.33 -22.92 15.81
N THR A 542 30.82 -23.30 14.66
CA THR A 542 30.58 -22.37 13.55
C THR A 542 29.09 -22.36 13.18
N THR A 543 28.71 -21.53 12.21
CA THR A 543 27.34 -21.58 11.64
C THR A 543 27.01 -22.96 11.06
N GLN A 544 28.00 -23.71 10.59
CA GLN A 544 27.83 -25.07 10.06
C GLN A 544 27.58 -26.11 11.17
N SER A 545 27.97 -25.79 12.40
CA SER A 545 27.81 -26.68 13.56
C SER A 545 26.37 -26.75 14.09
N ILE A 546 25.45 -25.91 13.59
CA ILE A 546 24.04 -25.91 14.02
C ILE A 546 23.36 -27.22 13.58
N PHE A 547 22.64 -27.87 14.52
CA PHE A 547 21.89 -29.07 14.21
C PHE A 547 20.73 -28.77 13.25
N GLY A 548 20.59 -29.57 12.21
CA GLY A 548 19.60 -29.34 11.16
C GLY A 548 20.23 -29.15 9.79
N SER A 549 19.40 -28.81 8.80
CA SER A 549 19.91 -28.35 7.51
C SER A 549 20.50 -26.93 7.64
N ALA A 550 21.18 -26.45 6.59
CA ALA A 550 21.64 -25.07 6.53
C ALA A 550 20.48 -24.03 6.50
N LYS A 551 19.24 -24.45 6.23
CA LYS A 551 18.06 -23.58 6.09
C LYS A 551 17.86 -22.69 7.31
N ALA A 552 18.06 -23.22 8.52
CA ALA A 552 17.98 -22.45 9.76
C ALA A 552 18.89 -21.20 9.71
N THR A 553 20.17 -21.39 9.42
CA THR A 553 21.14 -20.27 9.32
C THR A 553 20.94 -19.36 8.12
N GLN A 554 20.37 -19.87 7.04
CA GLN A 554 20.09 -19.10 5.82
C GLN A 554 18.88 -18.17 6.01
N GLU A 555 17.81 -18.68 6.59
CA GLU A 555 16.55 -17.96 6.84
C GLU A 555 16.64 -16.98 8.00
N ALA A 556 17.44 -17.28 9.04
CA ALA A 556 17.61 -16.38 10.17
C ALA A 556 18.28 -15.06 9.77
N ASP A 557 17.82 -13.94 10.31
CA ASP A 557 18.46 -12.63 10.11
C ASP A 557 19.69 -12.48 11.00
N ASN A 558 19.60 -13.02 12.23
CA ASN A 558 20.67 -13.00 13.21
C ASN A 558 21.02 -14.44 13.65
N VAL A 559 22.33 -14.73 13.75
CA VAL A 559 22.81 -16.02 14.30
C VAL A 559 23.79 -15.71 15.42
N LEU A 560 23.45 -16.19 16.62
CA LEU A 560 24.20 -16.02 17.85
C LEU A 560 24.74 -17.38 18.31
N ILE A 561 26.02 -17.44 18.65
CA ILE A 561 26.71 -18.66 19.08
C ILE A 561 27.35 -18.39 20.44
N ILE A 562 26.94 -19.15 21.47
CA ILE A 562 27.65 -19.15 22.75
C ILE A 562 28.82 -20.12 22.64
N GLN A 563 30.02 -19.59 22.80
CA GLN A 563 31.27 -20.32 22.85
C GLN A 563 31.78 -20.37 24.29
N ASP A 564 32.30 -21.53 24.72
CA ASP A 564 32.90 -21.70 26.03
C ASP A 564 34.32 -22.24 25.92
N MET A 565 35.29 -21.32 25.82
CA MET A 565 36.71 -21.68 25.69
C MET A 565 37.39 -21.96 27.04
N ARG A 566 36.66 -21.90 28.16
CA ARG A 566 37.25 -22.10 29.50
C ARG A 566 37.80 -23.51 29.70
N LEU A 567 37.28 -24.48 28.95
CA LEU A 567 37.72 -25.88 29.00
C LEU A 567 38.88 -26.17 28.04
N THR A 568 39.10 -25.33 27.03
CA THR A 568 40.10 -25.54 25.96
C THR A 568 41.35 -24.69 26.14
N SER A 569 41.25 -23.53 26.79
CA SER A 569 42.37 -22.61 27.02
C SER A 569 42.40 -22.06 28.45
N ILE A 570 43.60 -21.96 29.02
CA ILE A 570 43.85 -21.41 30.37
C ILE A 570 43.40 -19.94 30.47
N ARG A 571 43.42 -19.19 29.35
CA ARG A 571 42.87 -17.82 29.25
C ARG A 571 41.53 -17.77 28.53
N GLY A 572 40.94 -18.92 28.25
CA GLY A 572 39.68 -19.04 27.53
C GLY A 572 38.56 -18.37 28.29
N LYS A 573 37.79 -17.54 27.60
CA LYS A 573 36.59 -16.90 28.14
C LYS A 573 35.37 -17.49 27.48
N LYS A 574 34.24 -17.38 28.18
CA LYS A 574 32.93 -17.62 27.60
C LYS A 574 32.45 -16.35 26.92
N TYR A 575 31.92 -16.47 25.71
CA TYR A 575 31.45 -15.32 24.95
C TYR A 575 30.31 -15.67 24.01
N LEU A 576 29.54 -14.65 23.66
CA LEU A 576 28.51 -14.68 22.64
C LEU A 576 29.10 -14.11 21.35
N GLN A 577 29.16 -14.92 20.31
CA GLN A 577 29.58 -14.53 18.98
C GLN A 577 28.35 -14.24 18.13
N VAL A 578 28.31 -13.05 17.53
CA VAL A 578 27.36 -12.72 16.46
C VAL A 578 27.96 -13.22 15.15
N ALA A 579 27.50 -14.38 14.69
CA ALA A 579 28.00 -15.03 13.49
C ALA A 579 27.25 -14.62 12.21
N LYS A 580 26.06 -14.04 12.35
CA LYS A 580 25.29 -13.43 11.24
C LYS A 580 24.48 -12.25 11.75
N ASN A 581 24.43 -11.19 10.95
CA ASN A 581 23.61 -10.00 11.16
C ASN A 581 23.22 -9.44 9.78
N ARG A 582 21.98 -9.69 9.35
CA ARG A 582 21.51 -9.30 8.01
C ARG A 582 21.31 -7.79 7.86
N TYR A 583 21.04 -7.09 8.95
CA TYR A 583 20.68 -5.68 8.94
C TYR A 583 21.88 -4.77 8.67
N SER A 584 22.92 -4.84 9.51
CA SER A 584 24.12 -4.00 9.34
C SER A 584 25.32 -4.74 8.76
N GLY A 585 25.32 -6.07 8.73
CA GLY A 585 26.49 -6.87 8.35
C GLY A 585 27.59 -6.92 9.42
N ASP A 586 27.45 -6.17 10.52
CA ASP A 586 28.45 -6.15 11.60
C ASP A 586 28.47 -7.49 12.33
N LEU A 587 29.65 -8.09 12.41
CA LEU A 587 29.93 -9.26 13.22
C LEU A 587 30.76 -8.87 14.44
N GLY A 588 30.71 -9.67 15.50
CA GLY A 588 31.48 -9.37 16.69
C GLY A 588 31.26 -10.33 17.84
N ILE A 589 31.94 -10.04 18.95
CA ILE A 589 31.93 -10.88 20.15
C ILE A 589 31.55 -10.02 21.36
N MET A 590 30.75 -10.59 22.25
CA MET A 590 30.44 -10.06 23.58
C MET A 590 30.84 -11.08 24.64
N THR A 591 31.74 -10.70 25.54
CA THR A 591 32.12 -11.56 26.67
C THR A 591 30.94 -11.81 27.59
N LEU A 592 30.79 -13.06 28.04
CA LEU A 592 29.73 -13.48 28.97
C LEU A 592 30.37 -13.78 30.33
N GLU A 593 30.23 -12.86 31.26
CA GLU A 593 30.66 -13.01 32.66
C GLU A 593 29.43 -13.35 33.51
N PHE A 594 29.40 -14.54 34.09
CA PHE A 594 28.25 -15.03 34.84
C PHE A 594 28.34 -14.62 36.31
N ASP A 595 27.35 -13.86 36.81
CA ASP A 595 27.18 -13.57 38.23
C ASP A 595 26.30 -14.66 38.87
N ASN A 596 26.88 -15.45 39.77
CA ASN A 596 26.19 -16.54 40.47
C ASN A 596 25.07 -16.03 41.39
N LEU A 597 25.19 -14.81 41.94
CA LEU A 597 24.21 -14.26 42.88
C LEU A 597 22.93 -13.83 42.16
N SER A 598 23.08 -13.18 41.01
CA SER A 598 21.94 -12.69 40.20
C SER A 598 21.51 -13.65 39.10
N LEU A 599 22.27 -14.72 38.85
CA LEU A 599 22.08 -15.65 37.71
C LEU A 599 22.05 -14.93 36.34
N SER A 600 22.83 -13.86 36.18
CA SER A 600 22.78 -12.96 35.01
C SER A 600 24.15 -12.87 34.33
N TYR A 601 24.14 -12.53 33.03
CA TYR A 601 25.36 -12.18 32.27
C TYR A 601 25.53 -10.67 32.08
N ALA A 602 24.63 -9.86 32.64
CA ALA A 602 24.71 -8.41 32.56
C ALA A 602 25.83 -7.90 33.47
N SER A 603 26.68 -7.02 32.95
CA SER A 603 27.68 -6.34 33.77
C SER A 603 26.98 -5.47 34.82
N ARG A 604 27.36 -5.58 36.10
CA ARG A 604 26.94 -4.60 37.11
C ARG A 604 27.45 -3.23 36.69
N SER A 605 26.56 -2.29 36.40
CA SER A 605 26.95 -0.88 36.31
C SER A 605 27.57 -0.52 37.66
N LYS A 606 28.83 -0.08 37.69
CA LYS A 606 29.41 0.56 38.88
C LYS A 606 28.65 1.87 39.14
N GLY A 607 27.46 1.76 39.73
CA GLY A 607 26.72 2.87 40.28
C GLY A 607 27.41 3.33 41.57
N LYS A 608 27.61 4.64 41.68
CA LYS A 608 28.20 5.35 42.83
C LYS A 608 27.54 4.93 44.16
N GLY A 609 28.05 3.90 44.81
CA GLY A 609 27.92 3.68 46.24
C GLY A 609 29.25 4.07 46.86
N LYS A 610 29.28 5.21 47.57
CA LYS A 610 30.41 5.56 48.42
C LYS A 610 30.71 4.39 49.36
N SER A 611 31.94 3.91 49.30
CA SER A 611 32.60 3.25 50.42
C SER A 611 32.68 4.26 51.57
N GLU A 612 31.74 4.19 52.49
CA GLU A 612 31.93 4.70 53.85
C GLU A 612 31.97 3.49 54.78
N LYS A 613 33.02 3.45 55.61
CA LYS A 613 33.36 2.49 56.67
C LYS A 613 34.31 1.35 56.28
N THR A 614 35.60 1.66 56.25
CA THR A 614 36.60 1.09 57.19
C THR A 614 37.91 1.87 57.10
N GLU A 615 37.96 3.03 57.77
CA GLU A 615 39.20 3.69 58.22
C GLU A 615 38.92 4.19 59.64
N SER A 616 39.02 3.28 60.60
CA SER A 616 39.14 3.57 62.02
C SER A 616 39.57 2.28 62.68
N LEU A 617 40.89 2.08 62.78
CA LEU A 617 41.60 1.16 63.69
C LEU A 617 43.06 1.11 63.22
N GLU A 618 43.83 2.17 63.49
CA GLU A 618 45.31 2.14 63.52
C GLU A 618 45.88 3.47 64.06
N GLU A 619 45.41 3.90 65.24
CA GLU A 619 46.13 4.86 66.08
C GLU A 619 45.92 4.47 67.55
N GLU A 620 46.62 3.43 67.99
CA GLU A 620 46.97 3.20 69.40
C GLU A 620 48.02 2.08 69.45
N LYS A 621 49.29 2.48 69.37
CA LYS A 621 50.47 1.85 69.98
C LYS A 621 51.73 2.52 69.41
N ASP A 622 52.30 3.41 70.20
CA ASP A 622 53.75 3.55 70.40
C ASP A 622 53.95 4.47 71.62
N GLU A 623 54.10 3.82 72.77
CA GLU A 623 55.01 4.22 73.86
C GLU A 623 56.29 3.41 73.73
#